data_AF-A0A834D1U4-F1
#
_entry.id   AF-A0A834D1U4-F1
#
_cell.length_a   1.000
_cell.length_b   1.000
_cell.length_c   1.000
_cell.angle_alpha   90.00
_cell.angle_beta   90.00
_cell.angle_gamma   90.00
#
_symmetry.space_group_name_H-M   'P 1'
#
loop_
_entity.id
_entity.type
_entity.pdbx_description
1 polymer ?
#
loop_
_entity_poly.entity_id
_entity_poly.type
_entity_poly.pdbx_seq_one_letter_code
_entity_poly.pdbx_strand_id
1 'polypeptide(L)'
;MGGYALGSAFDSRSGRMIMVALLLMLGSFYAGTLFGNNASVYVSQLPAKSSSSSSTGMGISEFTNIVALTNRKTPLLIPETGMNVCPLTFNEYIPCHDVSYVRNLLPNLDVSRKEELERHCPPPENRLFCLIPPPEDYKLSIKWPTSRDYVWRSNVNHTHLAEVKGGQNWVHEKNQLWWFPGGGTHFKHGAAEYIQRLGNMITNKAGDLRSAGVVQVLDVGCGVASFSAYLLPLDIQTMSFAPKDGHENQIQFALERGISAMISALATTQLPYPSSSFEMVHCSRCRVDWHENDGILLKEVNRLLRSNGYFVYSAPPAYRKDKDYPLIWNKLVNLTSAMCWRLIAQKVQTAIWIKPENQTCLLENAEQKRLDICDADDDTKPSWNTPLRNCIQERSAQKKFQTLQTRADRLSVYSESLSRIDISEKEFTSDTLFWQDQVRRYWRLMNISKTDVRNIMDMNAFCGGFAVALNTMPVWVMNIVPISMKNTLSAIYDRGLSGAFHDWCEPFSTYPRTYDLLHADHLFSHYKNRGEDCLLEDIMLEMDRIIRPQGFIIIRDEEAMISRIRNVAPKFLWEVKSHPAENKEKKMETVLICRKIFWAII
;
A
#
# COMPACT_ATOMS: atom_id res chain seq x y z
N MET A 1 -75.72 -23.23 3.47
CA MET A 1 -75.87 -22.60 2.13
C MET A 1 -74.70 -21.65 1.97
N GLY A 2 -73.76 -21.73 1.05
CA GLY A 2 -73.33 -22.69 0.04
C GLY A 2 -71.90 -22.25 -0.37
N GLY A 3 -70.97 -23.18 -0.50
CA GLY A 3 -69.56 -22.89 -0.79
C GLY A 3 -69.32 -22.50 -2.25
N TYR A 4 -68.32 -21.64 -2.48
CA TYR A 4 -67.79 -21.35 -3.81
C TYR A 4 -66.48 -22.09 -4.03
N ALA A 5 -66.47 -22.91 -5.07
CA ALA A 5 -65.38 -23.75 -5.51
C ALA A 5 -64.29 -22.93 -6.22
N LEU A 6 -63.02 -23.18 -5.87
CA LEU A 6 -61.87 -22.84 -6.71
C LEU A 6 -61.83 -23.82 -7.90
N GLY A 7 -62.19 -23.35 -9.09
CA GLY A 7 -61.97 -24.06 -10.34
C GLY A 7 -60.51 -23.91 -10.79
N SER A 8 -59.77 -25.02 -10.77
CA SER A 8 -58.46 -25.13 -11.42
C SER A 8 -58.67 -25.24 -12.94
N ALA A 9 -58.01 -24.39 -13.71
CA ALA A 9 -57.83 -24.57 -15.15
C ALA A 9 -56.37 -24.25 -15.51
N PHE A 10 -55.45 -25.06 -15.00
CA PHE A 10 -54.14 -25.20 -15.65
C PHE A 10 -54.38 -26.04 -16.90
N ASP A 11 -54.52 -25.38 -18.03
CA ASP A 11 -54.66 -26.02 -19.34
C ASP A 11 -53.50 -27.01 -19.54
N SER A 12 -53.85 -28.29 -19.68
CA SER A 12 -52.93 -29.42 -19.88
C SER A 12 -51.97 -29.19 -21.06
N ARG A 13 -52.38 -28.39 -22.06
CA ARG A 13 -51.51 -27.96 -23.16
C ARG A 13 -50.43 -26.98 -22.72
N SER A 14 -50.75 -26.00 -21.87
CA SER A 14 -49.78 -25.03 -21.35
C SER A 14 -48.75 -25.68 -20.44
N GLY A 15 -49.17 -26.62 -19.59
CA GLY A 15 -48.25 -27.37 -18.73
C GLY A 15 -47.25 -28.22 -19.52
N ARG A 16 -47.71 -28.87 -20.60
CA ARG A 16 -46.82 -29.63 -21.50
C ARG A 16 -45.85 -28.73 -22.26
N MET A 17 -46.28 -27.57 -22.73
CA MET A 17 -45.40 -26.63 -23.44
C MET A 17 -44.31 -26.06 -22.52
N ILE A 18 -44.63 -25.75 -21.26
CA ILE A 18 -43.66 -25.27 -20.27
C ILE A 18 -42.62 -26.36 -19.94
N MET A 19 -43.06 -27.62 -19.78
CA MET A 19 -42.14 -28.74 -19.54
C MET A 19 -41.22 -29.03 -20.74
N VAL A 20 -41.74 -28.94 -21.98
CA VAL A 20 -40.93 -29.09 -23.20
C VAL A 20 -39.91 -27.96 -23.31
N ALA A 21 -40.30 -26.72 -23.01
CA ALA A 21 -39.38 -25.58 -23.01
C ALA A 21 -38.27 -25.72 -21.95
N LEU A 22 -38.61 -26.17 -20.74
CA LEU A 22 -37.62 -26.44 -19.68
C LEU A 22 -36.66 -27.57 -20.05
N LEU A 23 -37.16 -28.65 -20.67
CA LEU A 23 -36.33 -29.75 -21.13
C LEU A 23 -35.42 -29.34 -22.30
N LEU A 24 -35.90 -28.48 -23.22
CA LEU A 24 -35.07 -27.91 -24.28
C LEU A 24 -33.99 -26.98 -23.72
N MET A 25 -34.30 -26.16 -22.71
CA MET A 25 -33.34 -25.28 -22.05
C MET A 25 -32.25 -26.08 -21.32
N LEU A 26 -32.64 -27.11 -20.57
CA LEU A 26 -31.70 -28.03 -19.91
C LEU A 26 -30.86 -28.81 -20.93
N GLY A 27 -31.47 -29.31 -22.00
CA GLY A 27 -30.76 -29.99 -23.09
C GLY A 27 -29.76 -29.09 -23.81
N SER A 28 -30.12 -27.83 -24.05
CA SER A 28 -29.24 -26.83 -24.69
C SER A 28 -28.06 -26.46 -23.79
N PHE A 29 -28.30 -26.33 -22.49
CA PHE A 29 -27.26 -26.05 -21.50
C PHE A 29 -26.26 -27.21 -21.37
N TYR A 30 -26.75 -28.45 -21.38
CA TYR A 30 -25.89 -29.65 -21.33
C TYR A 30 -25.20 -29.95 -22.66
N ALA A 31 -25.82 -29.68 -23.81
CA ALA A 31 -25.17 -29.80 -25.11
C ALA A 31 -24.06 -28.74 -25.29
N GLY A 32 -24.26 -27.51 -24.78
CA GLY A 32 -23.24 -26.46 -24.80
C GLY A 32 -22.02 -26.77 -23.93
N THR A 33 -22.17 -27.61 -22.90
CA THR A 33 -21.07 -28.08 -22.05
C THR A 33 -20.41 -29.37 -22.56
N LEU A 34 -21.14 -30.22 -23.30
CA LEU A 34 -20.62 -31.46 -23.89
C LEU A 34 -19.93 -31.27 -25.26
N PHE A 35 -20.32 -30.26 -26.04
CA PHE A 35 -19.71 -29.93 -27.35
C PHE A 35 -18.92 -28.61 -27.36
N GLY A 36 -18.76 -27.98 -26.19
CA GLY A 36 -17.89 -26.84 -25.99
C GLY A 36 -16.42 -27.25 -26.11
N ASN A 37 -15.87 -27.15 -27.33
CA ASN A 37 -14.47 -27.37 -27.62
C ASN A 37 -13.59 -26.43 -26.76
N ASN A 38 -12.85 -27.00 -25.78
CA ASN A 38 -11.75 -26.33 -25.10
C ASN A 38 -10.53 -26.27 -26.02
N ALA A 39 -10.60 -25.41 -27.04
CA ALA A 39 -9.43 -24.98 -27.80
C ALA A 39 -9.23 -23.49 -27.56
N SER A 40 -8.02 -23.12 -27.14
CA SER A 40 -7.58 -21.73 -27.06
C SER A 40 -7.72 -21.08 -28.44
N VAL A 41 -8.50 -20.00 -28.52
CA VAL A 41 -8.53 -19.16 -29.71
C VAL A 41 -7.25 -18.32 -29.70
N TYR A 42 -6.15 -18.94 -30.14
CA TYR A 42 -5.01 -18.23 -30.72
C TYR A 42 -5.49 -17.64 -32.05
N VAL A 43 -5.66 -16.32 -32.10
CA VAL A 43 -5.83 -15.62 -33.37
C VAL A 43 -4.45 -15.42 -33.96
N SER A 44 -4.11 -16.26 -34.95
CA SER A 44 -2.97 -16.05 -35.84
C SER A 44 -3.27 -14.87 -36.76
N GLN A 45 -2.71 -13.68 -36.48
CA GLN A 45 -2.66 -12.60 -37.46
C GLN A 45 -1.47 -12.81 -38.41
N LEU A 46 -1.78 -13.07 -39.68
CA LEU A 46 -0.84 -12.93 -40.79
C LEU A 46 -0.71 -11.45 -41.19
N PRO A 47 0.44 -11.02 -41.75
CA PRO A 47 0.86 -9.62 -41.77
C PRO A 47 0.13 -8.79 -42.82
N ALA A 48 -0.50 -7.70 -42.39
CA ALA A 48 -0.95 -6.64 -43.28
C ALA A 48 0.26 -5.78 -43.69
N LYS A 49 0.67 -5.90 -44.95
CA LYS A 49 1.46 -4.86 -45.62
C LYS A 49 0.63 -3.59 -45.65
N SER A 50 1.09 -2.53 -44.98
CA SER A 50 0.63 -1.17 -45.28
C SER A 50 1.84 -0.29 -45.54
N SER A 51 1.77 0.33 -46.71
CA SER A 51 2.70 1.27 -47.31
C SER A 51 2.84 2.55 -46.49
N SER A 52 4.07 3.01 -46.40
CA SER A 52 4.51 4.31 -45.90
C SER A 52 3.65 5.48 -46.40
N SER A 53 3.18 6.32 -45.47
CA SER A 53 3.01 7.75 -45.72
C SER A 53 3.41 8.53 -44.46
N SER A 54 4.41 9.38 -44.67
CA SER A 54 5.16 10.22 -43.74
C SER A 54 4.31 11.04 -42.78
N SER A 55 4.58 10.88 -41.48
CA SER A 55 4.17 11.78 -40.40
C SER A 55 5.18 12.93 -40.26
N THR A 56 4.66 14.16 -40.17
CA THR A 56 5.40 15.35 -39.74
C THR A 56 5.64 15.29 -38.23
N GLY A 57 6.90 15.36 -37.82
CA GLY A 57 7.38 14.91 -36.53
C GLY A 57 7.21 15.89 -35.36
N MET A 58 6.82 15.34 -34.22
CA MET A 58 7.52 15.59 -32.95
C MET A 58 8.54 14.46 -32.80
N GLY A 59 9.81 14.79 -32.61
CA GLY A 59 10.91 13.81 -32.61
C GLY A 59 10.71 12.75 -31.53
N ILE A 60 10.29 11.55 -31.93
CA ILE A 60 10.33 10.35 -31.11
C ILE A 60 11.79 9.90 -31.12
N SER A 61 12.49 10.06 -30.00
CA SER A 61 13.81 9.47 -29.82
C SER A 61 13.65 7.96 -29.76
N GLU A 62 14.12 7.25 -30.78
CA GLU A 62 14.13 5.78 -30.81
C GLU A 62 15.28 5.27 -29.94
N PHE A 63 14.97 4.40 -28.97
CA PHE A 63 15.97 3.79 -28.09
C PHE A 63 16.36 2.41 -28.62
N THR A 64 17.63 2.03 -28.46
CA THR A 64 18.17 0.75 -28.95
C THR A 64 17.86 -0.44 -28.03
N ASN A 65 17.10 -0.23 -26.96
CA ASN A 65 16.79 -1.26 -25.96
C ASN A 65 15.93 -2.36 -26.60
N ILE A 66 16.24 -3.62 -26.28
CA ILE A 66 15.54 -4.79 -26.84
C ILE A 66 14.37 -5.16 -25.93
N VAL A 67 13.21 -5.46 -26.53
CA VAL A 67 12.08 -6.06 -25.81
C VAL A 67 12.33 -7.57 -25.67
N ALA A 68 12.72 -8.01 -24.48
CA ALA A 68 13.00 -9.41 -24.19
C ALA A 68 12.83 -9.68 -22.69
N LEU A 69 12.34 -10.88 -22.37
CA LEU A 69 12.31 -11.35 -20.99
C LEU A 69 13.72 -11.79 -20.59
N THR A 70 14.33 -11.08 -19.64
CA THR A 70 15.61 -11.46 -19.04
C THR A 70 15.46 -11.72 -17.56
N ASN A 71 16.11 -12.77 -17.08
CA ASN A 71 16.24 -13.06 -15.66
C ASN A 71 17.59 -12.58 -15.14
N ARG A 72 17.69 -12.35 -13.83
CA ARG A 72 18.96 -12.01 -13.17
C ARG A 72 19.94 -13.17 -13.31
N LYS A 73 21.18 -12.85 -13.66
CA LYS A 73 22.30 -13.79 -13.84
C LYS A 73 23.47 -13.45 -12.92
N THR A 74 24.32 -14.44 -12.65
CA THR A 74 25.60 -14.26 -11.96
C THR A 74 26.73 -14.74 -12.88
N PRO A 75 27.67 -13.89 -13.32
CA PRO A 75 27.73 -12.45 -13.07
C PRO A 75 26.61 -11.69 -13.79
N LEU A 76 26.29 -10.51 -13.27
CA LEU A 76 25.28 -9.62 -13.85
C LEU A 76 25.79 -9.01 -15.16
N LEU A 77 24.95 -8.99 -16.19
CA LEU A 77 25.31 -8.50 -17.53
C LEU A 77 24.24 -7.51 -18.03
N ILE A 78 24.65 -6.27 -18.25
CA ILE A 78 23.84 -5.23 -18.90
C ILE A 78 24.33 -5.08 -20.35
N PRO A 79 23.45 -5.23 -21.37
CA PRO A 79 23.84 -5.05 -22.76
C PRO A 79 24.41 -3.65 -23.05
N GLU A 80 25.29 -3.56 -24.06
CA GLU A 80 25.80 -2.27 -24.52
C GLU A 80 24.69 -1.34 -25.02
N THR A 81 23.60 -1.91 -25.54
CA THR A 81 22.42 -1.17 -26.01
C THR A 81 21.52 -0.63 -24.89
N GLY A 82 21.78 -0.97 -23.63
CA GLY A 82 20.95 -0.62 -22.49
C GLY A 82 20.27 -1.83 -21.84
N MET A 83 19.60 -1.59 -20.72
CA MET A 83 18.75 -2.60 -20.07
C MET A 83 17.66 -3.06 -21.03
N ASN A 84 17.40 -4.37 -21.11
CA ASN A 84 16.27 -4.87 -21.88
C ASN A 84 14.95 -4.37 -21.27
N VAL A 85 13.91 -4.30 -22.09
CA VAL A 85 12.54 -3.97 -21.68
C VAL A 85 11.74 -5.26 -21.60
N CYS A 86 11.02 -5.48 -20.50
CA CYS A 86 10.17 -6.65 -20.39
C CYS A 86 9.00 -6.56 -21.40
N PRO A 87 8.43 -7.69 -21.84
CA PRO A 87 7.22 -7.67 -22.67
C PRO A 87 6.07 -6.90 -22.00
N LEU A 88 5.19 -6.30 -22.81
CA LEU A 88 4.08 -5.46 -22.33
C LEU A 88 3.16 -6.17 -21.34
N THR A 89 3.05 -7.50 -21.40
CA THR A 89 2.27 -8.32 -20.44
C THR A 89 2.75 -8.18 -18.99
N PHE A 90 3.98 -7.71 -18.75
CA PHE A 90 4.56 -7.47 -17.43
C PHE A 90 4.36 -6.03 -16.93
N ASN A 91 3.54 -5.20 -17.58
CA ASN A 91 3.38 -3.79 -17.21
C ASN A 91 2.89 -3.56 -15.76
N GLU A 92 2.19 -4.53 -15.15
CA GLU A 92 1.78 -4.53 -13.73
C GLU A 92 2.57 -5.52 -12.85
N TYR A 93 3.75 -5.95 -13.29
CA TYR A 93 4.56 -6.93 -12.57
C TYR A 93 5.01 -6.41 -11.20
N ILE A 94 4.69 -7.17 -10.15
CA ILE A 94 5.08 -6.91 -8.77
C ILE A 94 5.75 -8.20 -8.28
N PRO A 95 7.09 -8.24 -8.20
CA PRO A 95 7.82 -9.51 -8.08
C PRO A 95 7.37 -10.37 -6.90
N CYS A 96 7.23 -9.76 -5.71
CA CYS A 96 6.88 -10.49 -4.50
C CYS A 96 5.37 -10.71 -4.29
N HIS A 97 4.56 -10.30 -5.27
CA HIS A 97 3.11 -10.50 -5.32
C HIS A 97 2.72 -11.04 -6.70
N ASP A 98 3.60 -11.85 -7.30
CA ASP A 98 3.36 -12.48 -8.59
C ASP A 98 2.43 -13.68 -8.42
N VAL A 99 1.25 -13.61 -9.04
CA VAL A 99 0.20 -14.64 -8.90
C VAL A 99 0.67 -15.99 -9.46
N SER A 100 1.48 -16.00 -10.51
CA SER A 100 1.99 -17.23 -11.12
C SER A 100 3.02 -17.90 -10.22
N TYR A 101 3.90 -17.12 -9.60
CA TYR A 101 4.88 -17.60 -8.62
C TYR A 101 4.20 -18.12 -7.35
N VAL A 102 3.28 -17.36 -6.76
CA VAL A 102 2.50 -17.77 -5.58
C VAL A 102 1.71 -19.04 -5.86
N ARG A 103 1.14 -19.21 -7.06
CA ARG A 103 0.45 -20.44 -7.46
C ARG A 103 1.32 -21.69 -7.34
N ASN A 104 2.61 -21.58 -7.65
CA ASN A 104 3.56 -22.68 -7.53
C ASN A 104 3.90 -23.00 -6.05
N LEU A 105 3.74 -22.02 -5.16
CA LEU A 105 3.97 -22.18 -3.73
C LEU A 105 2.75 -22.72 -2.98
N LEU A 106 1.53 -22.59 -3.54
CA LEU A 106 0.27 -22.98 -2.89
C LEU A 106 0.30 -24.35 -2.18
N PRO A 107 0.93 -25.42 -2.72
CA PRO A 107 1.00 -26.71 -2.01
C PRO A 107 1.69 -26.65 -0.65
N ASN A 108 2.54 -25.65 -0.40
CA ASN A 108 3.31 -25.46 0.82
C ASN A 108 2.79 -24.33 1.71
N LEU A 109 1.73 -23.63 1.30
CA LEU A 109 1.17 -22.49 2.03
C LEU A 109 -0.10 -22.89 2.78
N ASP A 110 -0.29 -22.32 3.97
CA ASP A 110 -1.53 -22.45 4.70
C ASP A 110 -2.59 -21.45 4.19
N VAL A 111 -3.39 -21.92 3.24
CA VAL A 111 -4.50 -21.14 2.64
C VAL A 111 -5.63 -20.85 3.64
N SER A 112 -5.73 -21.61 4.74
CA SER A 112 -6.68 -21.31 5.82
C SER A 112 -6.25 -20.07 6.61
N ARG A 113 -4.94 -19.82 6.67
CA ARG A 113 -4.32 -18.66 7.31
C ARG A 113 -4.06 -17.50 6.35
N LYS A 114 -4.44 -17.64 5.08
CA LYS A 114 -4.28 -16.63 4.02
C LYS A 114 -2.84 -16.32 3.66
N GLU A 115 -1.94 -17.29 3.83
CA GLU A 115 -0.52 -17.13 3.49
C GLU A 115 -0.31 -16.83 1.99
N GLU A 116 -1.23 -17.24 1.11
CA GLU A 116 -1.18 -16.94 -0.33
C GLU A 116 -1.31 -15.44 -0.65
N LEU A 117 -1.83 -14.63 0.28
CA LEU A 117 -1.96 -13.18 0.13
C LEU A 117 -0.72 -12.43 0.63
N GLU A 118 0.18 -13.11 1.33
CA GLU A 118 1.42 -12.51 1.83
C GLU A 118 2.44 -12.29 0.71
N ARG A 119 3.51 -11.60 1.08
CA ARG A 119 4.65 -11.34 0.22
C ARG A 119 5.45 -12.63 0.03
N HIS A 120 5.59 -13.07 -1.21
CA HIS A 120 6.44 -14.20 -1.61
C HIS A 120 7.38 -13.79 -2.74
N CYS A 121 8.63 -13.50 -2.40
CA CYS A 121 9.62 -13.07 -3.38
C CYS A 121 10.26 -14.26 -4.11
N PRO A 122 10.40 -14.21 -5.45
CA PRO A 122 11.20 -15.17 -6.18
C PRO A 122 12.67 -15.16 -5.74
N PRO A 123 13.35 -16.32 -5.76
CA PRO A 123 14.80 -16.36 -5.52
C PRO A 123 15.54 -15.59 -6.62
N PRO A 124 16.76 -15.08 -6.37
CA PRO A 124 17.48 -14.19 -7.28
C PRO A 124 17.51 -14.65 -8.74
N GLU A 125 17.80 -15.92 -9.01
CA GLU A 125 17.86 -16.52 -10.35
C GLU A 125 16.53 -16.49 -11.13
N ASN A 126 15.40 -16.41 -10.43
CA ASN A 126 14.06 -16.34 -11.01
C ASN A 126 13.51 -14.91 -11.06
N ARG A 127 14.28 -13.91 -10.59
CA ARG A 127 13.88 -12.51 -10.65
C ARG A 127 14.09 -11.98 -12.05
N LEU A 128 13.10 -11.26 -12.57
CA LEU A 128 13.25 -10.53 -13.83
C LEU A 128 14.29 -9.42 -13.70
N PHE A 129 15.06 -9.24 -14.75
CA PHE A 129 16.11 -8.23 -14.87
C PHE A 129 15.93 -7.45 -16.19
N CYS A 130 14.79 -6.79 -16.33
CA CYS A 130 14.41 -5.93 -17.46
C CYS A 130 13.52 -4.78 -16.97
N LEU A 131 13.51 -3.66 -17.69
CA LEU A 131 12.69 -2.48 -17.36
C LEU A 131 11.21 -2.79 -17.58
N ILE A 132 10.35 -2.44 -16.62
CA ILE A 132 8.91 -2.69 -16.72
C ILE A 132 8.26 -1.62 -17.61
N PRO A 133 7.64 -2.01 -18.75
CA PRO A 133 7.02 -1.04 -19.65
C PRO A 133 5.79 -0.38 -19.03
N PRO A 134 5.50 0.88 -19.37
CA PRO A 134 4.18 1.45 -19.11
C PRO A 134 3.10 0.72 -19.95
N PRO A 135 1.83 0.73 -19.53
CA PRO A 135 0.74 0.19 -20.33
C PRO A 135 0.55 0.98 -21.63
N GLU A 136 -0.17 0.39 -22.58
CA GLU A 136 -0.62 1.08 -23.80
C GLU A 136 -1.37 2.37 -23.45
N ASP A 137 -1.11 3.43 -24.22
CA ASP A 137 -1.70 4.76 -24.02
C ASP A 137 -1.48 5.37 -22.63
N TYR A 138 -0.44 4.95 -21.90
CA TYR A 138 -0.09 5.55 -20.62
C TYR A 138 0.08 7.06 -20.75
N LYS A 139 -0.46 7.79 -19.77
CA LYS A 139 -0.38 9.24 -19.68
C LYS A 139 0.34 9.64 -18.40
N LEU A 140 1.02 10.78 -18.42
CA LEU A 140 1.52 11.37 -17.18
C LEU A 140 0.37 11.62 -16.20
N SER A 141 0.61 11.26 -14.94
CA SER A 141 -0.41 11.33 -13.89
C SER A 141 -0.97 12.75 -13.74
N ILE A 142 -2.25 12.83 -13.39
CA ILE A 142 -2.93 14.11 -13.17
C ILE A 142 -2.31 14.78 -11.94
N LYS A 143 -2.08 16.10 -12.01
CA LYS A 143 -1.48 16.84 -10.90
C LYS A 143 -2.43 16.95 -9.71
N TRP A 144 -1.84 16.94 -8.51
CA TRP A 144 -2.57 17.19 -7.26
C TRP A 144 -3.11 18.64 -7.23
N PRO A 145 -4.32 18.91 -6.70
CA PRO A 145 -5.24 17.99 -6.00
C PRO A 145 -6.23 17.26 -6.90
N THR A 146 -6.26 17.54 -8.21
CA THR A 146 -7.24 16.94 -9.13
C THR A 146 -7.12 15.41 -9.18
N SER A 147 -5.90 14.87 -9.05
CA SER A 147 -5.67 13.42 -8.98
C SER A 147 -6.39 12.71 -7.85
N ARG A 148 -6.75 13.42 -6.76
CA ARG A 148 -7.55 12.83 -5.68
C ARG A 148 -8.85 12.22 -6.21
N ASP A 149 -9.49 12.88 -7.18
CA ASP A 149 -10.83 12.52 -7.65
C ASP A 149 -10.85 12.02 -9.08
N TYR A 150 -9.78 12.20 -9.84
CA TYR A 150 -9.70 11.81 -11.25
C TYR A 150 -8.37 11.15 -11.59
N VAL A 151 -8.39 10.00 -12.26
CA VAL A 151 -7.20 9.39 -12.86
C VAL A 151 -7.47 8.96 -14.29
N TRP A 152 -6.43 8.79 -15.11
CA TRP A 152 -6.56 8.31 -16.48
C TRP A 152 -6.98 6.83 -16.50
N ARG A 153 -7.91 6.47 -17.39
CA ARG A 153 -8.30 5.06 -17.56
C ARG A 153 -7.19 4.20 -18.14
N SER A 154 -6.39 4.75 -19.05
CA SER A 154 -5.25 4.04 -19.65
C SER A 154 -4.12 3.74 -18.66
N ASN A 155 -4.02 4.49 -17.56
CA ASN A 155 -3.01 4.24 -16.53
C ASN A 155 -3.37 3.06 -15.61
N VAL A 156 -4.67 2.80 -15.45
CA VAL A 156 -5.22 1.76 -14.56
C VAL A 156 -6.45 1.15 -15.23
N ASN A 157 -6.24 0.13 -16.07
CA ASN A 157 -7.28 -0.43 -16.93
C ASN A 157 -8.02 -1.60 -16.24
N HIS A 158 -8.79 -1.29 -15.19
CA HIS A 158 -9.62 -2.25 -14.43
C HIS A 158 -11.11 -1.94 -14.61
N THR A 159 -11.63 -2.18 -15.82
CA THR A 159 -13.03 -1.83 -16.19
C THR A 159 -14.07 -2.65 -15.41
N HIS A 160 -13.78 -3.91 -15.12
CA HIS A 160 -14.71 -4.81 -14.43
C HIS A 160 -14.89 -4.43 -12.93
N LEU A 161 -13.92 -3.78 -12.29
CA LEU A 161 -14.11 -3.17 -10.97
C LEU A 161 -15.23 -2.12 -10.99
N ALA A 162 -15.29 -1.28 -12.02
CA ALA A 162 -16.34 -0.26 -12.15
C ALA A 162 -17.72 -0.89 -12.39
N GLU A 163 -17.78 -1.97 -13.17
CA GLU A 163 -19.02 -2.73 -13.39
C GLU A 163 -19.54 -3.36 -12.08
N VAL A 164 -18.66 -3.99 -11.29
CA VAL A 164 -19.04 -4.70 -10.05
C VAL A 164 -19.25 -3.74 -8.87
N LYS A 165 -18.58 -2.58 -8.83
CA LYS A 165 -18.58 -1.64 -7.68
C LYS A 165 -19.23 -0.28 -7.96
N GLY A 166 -19.69 0.00 -9.18
CA GLY A 166 -20.32 1.27 -9.55
C GLY A 166 -21.53 1.62 -8.67
N GLY A 167 -22.35 0.62 -8.31
CA GLY A 167 -23.51 0.80 -7.41
C GLY A 167 -23.17 1.18 -5.95
N GLN A 168 -21.90 1.22 -5.58
CA GLN A 168 -21.43 1.62 -4.25
C GLN A 168 -20.75 3.00 -4.26
N ASN A 169 -20.74 3.70 -5.41
CA ASN A 169 -20.05 4.98 -5.60
C ASN A 169 -18.55 4.92 -5.29
N TRP A 170 -17.89 3.81 -5.61
CA TRP A 170 -16.44 3.69 -5.42
C TRP A 170 -15.68 4.42 -6.52
N VAL A 171 -16.03 4.12 -7.77
CA VAL A 171 -15.39 4.62 -8.98
C VAL A 171 -16.42 4.59 -10.12
N HIS A 172 -16.38 5.59 -11.00
CA HIS A 172 -17.25 5.73 -12.16
C HIS A 172 -16.45 6.05 -13.41
N GLU A 173 -16.89 5.56 -14.55
CA GLU A 173 -16.34 5.98 -15.85
C GLU A 173 -16.76 7.41 -16.18
N LYS A 174 -15.81 8.21 -16.65
CA LYS A 174 -16.05 9.58 -17.14
C LYS A 174 -15.15 9.87 -18.33
N ASN A 175 -15.62 9.54 -19.54
CA ASN A 175 -14.84 9.69 -20.78
C ASN A 175 -13.48 8.98 -20.69
N GLN A 176 -12.35 9.68 -20.77
CA GLN A 176 -11.01 9.09 -20.63
C GLN A 176 -10.53 8.96 -19.18
N LEU A 177 -11.38 9.27 -18.20
CA LEU A 177 -11.05 9.33 -16.79
C LEU A 177 -11.87 8.34 -15.97
N TRP A 178 -11.27 7.87 -14.88
CA TRP A 178 -11.96 7.34 -13.72
C TRP A 178 -12.29 8.50 -12.78
N TRP A 179 -13.51 8.51 -12.22
CA TRP A 179 -13.97 9.48 -11.24
C TRP A 179 -14.27 8.82 -9.89
N PHE A 180 -13.73 9.37 -8.81
CA PHE A 180 -13.92 8.88 -7.44
C PHE A 180 -14.77 9.87 -6.64
N PRO A 181 -16.05 9.58 -6.38
CA PRO A 181 -16.95 10.49 -5.64
C PRO A 181 -16.79 10.40 -4.12
N GLY A 182 -15.85 9.59 -3.62
CA GLY A 182 -15.61 9.38 -2.19
C GLY A 182 -16.56 8.40 -1.51
N GLY A 183 -17.31 7.59 -2.27
CA GLY A 183 -18.18 6.56 -1.73
C GLY A 183 -17.43 5.30 -1.30
N GLY A 184 -18.16 4.43 -0.62
CA GLY A 184 -17.70 3.16 -0.08
C GLY A 184 -18.87 2.25 0.30
N THR A 185 -18.63 0.97 0.56
CA THR A 185 -19.70 0.00 0.87
C THR A 185 -20.59 0.44 2.04
N HIS A 186 -19.99 0.99 3.10
CA HIS A 186 -20.68 1.46 4.31
C HIS A 186 -20.83 2.99 4.39
N PHE A 187 -20.40 3.71 3.34
CA PHE A 187 -20.51 5.17 3.25
C PHE A 187 -20.83 5.58 1.81
N LYS A 188 -21.91 5.01 1.27
CA LYS A 188 -22.34 5.20 -0.12
C LYS A 188 -22.63 6.66 -0.49
N HIS A 189 -23.00 7.47 0.50
CA HIS A 189 -23.31 8.90 0.36
C HIS A 189 -22.08 9.82 0.58
N GLY A 190 -20.89 9.23 0.77
CA GLY A 190 -19.62 9.94 0.84
C GLY A 190 -18.88 9.74 2.16
N ALA A 191 -17.54 9.75 2.08
CA ALA A 191 -16.66 9.54 3.23
C ALA A 191 -16.76 10.68 4.28
N ALA A 192 -17.10 11.90 3.89
CA ALA A 192 -17.18 13.04 4.81
C ALA A 192 -18.22 12.83 5.93
N GLU A 193 -19.44 12.43 5.57
CA GLU A 193 -20.51 12.11 6.54
C GLU A 193 -20.09 10.97 7.47
N TYR A 194 -19.42 9.96 6.92
CA TYR A 194 -18.91 8.83 7.70
C TYR A 194 -17.84 9.25 8.70
N ILE A 195 -16.85 10.04 8.28
CA ILE A 195 -15.78 10.56 9.15
C ILE A 195 -16.38 11.39 10.30
N GLN A 196 -17.33 12.28 10.01
CA GLN A 196 -18.03 13.06 11.03
C GLN A 196 -18.80 12.15 11.99
N ARG A 197 -19.51 11.14 11.48
CA ARG A 197 -20.22 10.16 12.30
C ARG A 197 -19.27 9.41 13.24
N LEU A 198 -18.09 9.01 12.78
CA LEU A 198 -17.08 8.38 13.64
C LEU A 198 -16.61 9.32 14.75
N GLY A 199 -16.32 10.59 14.42
CA GLY A 199 -15.95 11.61 15.41
C GLY A 199 -17.02 11.79 16.49
N ASN A 200 -18.29 11.88 16.07
CA ASN A 200 -19.42 11.98 16.98
C ASN A 200 -19.60 10.74 17.87
N MET A 201 -19.37 9.54 17.31
CA MET A 201 -19.44 8.28 18.05
C MET A 201 -18.36 8.17 19.12
N ILE A 202 -17.17 8.73 18.88
CA ILE A 202 -16.04 8.68 19.82
C ILE A 202 -16.20 9.73 20.92
N THR A 203 -16.52 10.97 20.55
CA THR A 203 -16.50 12.12 21.48
C THR A 203 -17.83 12.38 22.18
N ASN A 204 -18.93 11.78 21.69
CA ASN A 204 -20.31 12.13 22.06
C ASN A 204 -20.65 13.61 21.86
N LYS A 205 -19.90 14.33 21.04
CA LYS A 205 -20.10 15.74 20.68
C LYS A 205 -20.04 15.89 19.17
N ALA A 206 -20.56 17.00 18.64
CA ALA A 206 -20.40 17.31 17.23
C ALA A 206 -18.92 17.55 16.93
N GLY A 207 -18.35 16.78 16.00
CA GLY A 207 -16.96 16.89 15.61
C GLY A 207 -16.55 15.83 14.59
N ASP A 208 -15.26 15.79 14.29
CA ASP A 208 -14.64 14.82 13.39
C ASP A 208 -13.59 13.98 14.13
N LEU A 209 -12.81 13.19 13.39
CA LEU A 209 -11.75 12.37 13.97
C LEU A 209 -10.59 13.19 14.56
N ARG A 210 -10.35 14.43 14.10
CA ARG A 210 -9.34 15.30 14.72
C ARG A 210 -9.77 15.73 16.11
N SER A 211 -11.06 16.01 16.27
CA SER A 211 -11.67 16.31 17.57
C SER A 211 -11.55 15.14 18.57
N ALA A 212 -11.38 13.92 18.06
CA ALA A 212 -11.12 12.70 18.84
C ALA A 212 -9.62 12.44 19.13
N GLY A 213 -8.72 13.34 18.73
CA GLY A 213 -7.28 13.21 18.93
C GLY A 213 -6.57 12.30 17.90
N VAL A 214 -7.25 11.93 16.82
CA VAL A 214 -6.66 11.07 15.78
C VAL A 214 -5.70 11.87 14.91
N VAL A 215 -4.49 11.37 14.72
CA VAL A 215 -3.46 11.95 13.84
C VAL A 215 -3.04 10.95 12.78
N GLN A 216 -2.93 9.67 13.14
CA GLN A 216 -2.51 8.60 12.24
C GLN A 216 -3.52 7.44 12.23
N VAL A 217 -3.87 6.99 11.03
CA VAL A 217 -4.81 5.89 10.81
C VAL A 217 -4.17 4.78 9.97
N LEU A 218 -4.34 3.54 10.41
CA LEU A 218 -4.12 2.36 9.57
C LEU A 218 -5.45 1.95 8.94
N ASP A 219 -5.59 2.05 7.62
CA ASP A 219 -6.81 1.71 6.88
C ASP A 219 -6.68 0.33 6.25
N VAL A 220 -7.28 -0.68 6.91
CA VAL A 220 -7.19 -2.09 6.56
C VAL A 220 -8.23 -2.45 5.50
N GLY A 221 -7.80 -3.05 4.40
CA GLY A 221 -8.70 -3.42 3.29
C GLY A 221 -9.36 -2.18 2.67
N CYS A 222 -8.56 -1.13 2.45
CA CYS A 222 -9.03 0.21 2.11
C CYS A 222 -9.72 0.37 0.74
N GLY A 223 -9.63 -0.66 -0.11
CA GLY A 223 -10.10 -0.61 -1.49
C GLY A 223 -9.40 0.48 -2.29
N VAL A 224 -10.16 1.43 -2.85
CA VAL A 224 -9.62 2.59 -3.59
C VAL A 224 -9.14 3.72 -2.67
N ALA A 225 -9.13 3.52 -1.34
CA ALA A 225 -8.70 4.46 -0.31
C ALA A 225 -9.52 5.77 -0.24
N SER A 226 -10.83 5.69 -0.50
CA SER A 226 -11.75 6.84 -0.36
C SER A 226 -11.79 7.41 1.05
N PHE A 227 -11.74 6.56 2.08
CA PHE A 227 -11.70 7.01 3.47
C PHE A 227 -10.45 7.87 3.73
N SER A 228 -9.28 7.32 3.40
CA SER A 228 -7.99 8.03 3.50
C SER A 228 -7.94 9.34 2.71
N ALA A 229 -8.48 9.37 1.48
CA ALA A 229 -8.49 10.59 0.66
C ALA A 229 -9.26 11.75 1.31
N TYR A 230 -10.29 11.46 2.10
CA TYR A 230 -11.12 12.46 2.79
C TYR A 230 -10.63 12.77 4.21
N LEU A 231 -9.62 12.06 4.70
CA LEU A 231 -8.90 12.39 5.93
C LEU A 231 -7.78 13.42 5.71
N LEU A 232 -7.25 13.51 4.48
CA LEU A 232 -6.19 14.47 4.13
C LEU A 232 -6.54 15.94 4.45
N PRO A 233 -7.75 16.47 4.15
CA PRO A 233 -8.10 17.84 4.52
C PRO A 233 -8.14 18.11 6.03
N LEU A 234 -8.20 17.03 6.84
CA LEU A 234 -8.18 17.11 8.29
C LEU A 234 -6.76 17.04 8.86
N ASP A 235 -5.71 16.97 8.02
CA ASP A 235 -4.31 16.71 8.43
C ASP A 235 -4.16 15.40 9.23
N ILE A 236 -4.94 14.38 8.86
CA ILE A 236 -4.80 13.01 9.36
C ILE A 236 -3.99 12.21 8.35
N GLN A 237 -2.86 11.67 8.79
CA GLN A 237 -2.03 10.79 7.97
C GLN A 237 -2.59 9.38 7.98
N THR A 238 -2.54 8.74 6.83
CA THR A 238 -3.11 7.40 6.66
C THR A 238 -2.10 6.48 6.01
N MET A 239 -1.96 5.27 6.53
CA MET A 239 -1.36 4.17 5.81
C MET A 239 -2.48 3.21 5.40
N SER A 240 -2.78 3.16 4.11
CA SER A 240 -3.84 2.31 3.58
C SER A 240 -3.23 1.04 3.01
N PHE A 241 -3.80 -0.13 3.29
CA PHE A 241 -3.29 -1.35 2.66
C PHE A 241 -4.40 -2.34 2.35
N ALA A 242 -4.12 -3.17 1.36
CA ALA A 242 -4.92 -4.34 1.02
C ALA A 242 -4.01 -5.36 0.31
N PRO A 243 -4.35 -6.65 0.39
CA PRO A 243 -3.64 -7.66 -0.37
C PRO A 243 -3.85 -7.45 -1.87
N LYS A 244 -2.96 -8.00 -2.67
CA LYS A 244 -3.22 -8.17 -4.11
C LYS A 244 -4.15 -9.37 -4.26
N ASP A 245 -5.45 -9.12 -4.36
CA ASP A 245 -6.46 -10.16 -4.52
C ASP A 245 -7.04 -10.19 -5.93
N GLY A 246 -7.89 -11.19 -6.21
CA GLY A 246 -8.54 -11.35 -7.52
C GLY A 246 -9.60 -10.29 -7.85
N HIS A 247 -9.81 -9.24 -7.03
CA HIS A 247 -10.75 -8.16 -7.30
C HIS A 247 -10.07 -6.89 -7.81
N GLU A 248 -9.16 -7.06 -8.77
CA GLU A 248 -8.61 -5.99 -9.62
C GLU A 248 -7.91 -4.87 -8.84
N ASN A 249 -6.87 -5.26 -8.09
CA ASN A 249 -5.73 -4.38 -7.79
C ASN A 249 -6.09 -2.97 -7.26
N GLN A 250 -7.11 -2.87 -6.38
CA GLN A 250 -7.74 -1.60 -5.97
C GLN A 250 -6.77 -0.56 -5.37
N ILE A 251 -5.66 -1.03 -4.77
CA ILE A 251 -4.58 -0.18 -4.23
C ILE A 251 -3.90 0.63 -5.33
N GLN A 252 -3.81 0.12 -6.57
CA GLN A 252 -3.23 0.85 -7.69
C GLN A 252 -3.98 2.16 -7.96
N PHE A 253 -5.31 2.18 -7.80
CA PHE A 253 -6.09 3.42 -7.88
C PHE A 253 -5.71 4.40 -6.76
N ALA A 254 -5.56 3.92 -5.53
CA ALA A 254 -5.14 4.78 -4.42
C ALA A 254 -3.79 5.45 -4.70
N LEU A 255 -2.81 4.68 -5.19
CA LEU A 255 -1.48 5.17 -5.55
C LEU A 255 -1.52 6.15 -6.73
N GLU A 256 -2.31 5.85 -7.77
CA GLU A 256 -2.47 6.74 -8.93
C GLU A 256 -3.18 8.06 -8.57
N ARG A 257 -4.11 8.02 -7.63
CA ARG A 257 -4.76 9.22 -7.07
C ARG A 257 -3.85 10.06 -6.18
N GLY A 258 -2.69 9.52 -5.80
CA GLY A 258 -1.75 10.15 -4.89
C GLY A 258 -2.12 10.02 -3.42
N ILE A 259 -2.71 8.89 -3.02
CA ILE A 259 -3.06 8.54 -1.64
C ILE A 259 -2.06 7.51 -1.10
N SER A 260 -1.60 7.73 0.13
CA SER A 260 -0.65 6.84 0.82
C SER A 260 -1.22 5.43 0.96
N ALA A 261 -0.58 4.48 0.29
CA ALA A 261 -0.98 3.08 0.30
C ALA A 261 0.20 2.12 0.09
N MET A 262 0.01 0.86 0.46
CA MET A 262 0.97 -0.23 0.28
C MET A 262 0.23 -1.55 0.03
N ILE A 263 0.85 -2.48 -0.71
CA ILE A 263 0.33 -3.86 -0.80
C ILE A 263 0.79 -4.61 0.44
N SER A 264 -0.15 -5.16 1.20
CA SER A 264 0.14 -5.94 2.40
C SER A 264 -1.06 -6.80 2.78
N ALA A 265 -0.82 -7.86 3.55
CA ALA A 265 -1.85 -8.75 4.05
C ALA A 265 -1.68 -8.97 5.55
N LEU A 266 -2.79 -9.25 6.23
CA LEU A 266 -2.80 -9.72 7.61
C LEU A 266 -3.05 -11.23 7.59
N ALA A 267 -1.98 -12.02 7.75
CA ALA A 267 -2.06 -13.48 7.72
C ALA A 267 -1.22 -14.11 8.84
N THR A 268 0.07 -14.40 8.62
CA THR A 268 0.95 -15.08 9.58
C THR A 268 2.20 -14.27 9.95
N THR A 269 2.48 -13.17 9.25
CA THR A 269 3.56 -12.22 9.56
C THR A 269 3.06 -10.90 10.14
N GLN A 270 3.88 -10.27 10.99
CA GLN A 270 3.62 -8.92 11.50
C GLN A 270 3.70 -7.88 10.39
N LEU A 271 2.89 -6.83 10.48
CA LEU A 271 2.99 -5.70 9.58
C LEU A 271 4.31 -4.94 9.83
N PRO A 272 4.94 -4.34 8.79
CA PRO A 272 6.28 -3.76 8.87
C PRO A 272 6.30 -2.38 9.53
N TYR A 273 5.49 -2.21 10.56
CA TYR A 273 5.33 -0.99 11.34
C TYR A 273 5.77 -1.25 12.78
N PRO A 274 6.32 -0.23 13.46
CA PRO A 274 6.66 -0.34 14.86
C PRO A 274 5.37 -0.46 15.68
N SER A 275 5.50 -1.02 16.86
CA SER A 275 4.41 -1.07 17.83
C SER A 275 4.02 0.36 18.28
N SER A 276 2.76 0.58 18.65
CA SER A 276 2.22 1.90 19.02
C SER A 276 2.34 2.97 17.91
N SER A 277 2.10 2.59 16.66
CA SER A 277 2.18 3.47 15.49
C SER A 277 0.96 4.37 15.28
N PHE A 278 -0.25 3.86 15.55
CA PHE A 278 -1.49 4.50 15.09
C PHE A 278 -2.43 4.85 16.25
N GLU A 279 -3.11 6.01 16.17
CA GLU A 279 -4.24 6.32 17.07
C GLU A 279 -5.53 5.62 16.64
N MET A 280 -5.62 5.17 15.39
CA MET A 280 -6.79 4.44 14.91
C MET A 280 -6.42 3.33 13.93
N VAL A 281 -7.06 2.18 14.08
CA VAL A 281 -7.12 1.16 13.04
C VAL A 281 -8.55 1.07 12.53
N HIS A 282 -8.73 1.29 11.23
CA HIS A 282 -10.03 1.30 10.57
C HIS A 282 -10.17 0.07 9.68
N CYS A 283 -11.31 -0.62 9.78
CA CYS A 283 -11.72 -1.68 8.88
C CYS A 283 -13.18 -1.46 8.46
N SER A 284 -13.42 -1.32 7.14
CA SER A 284 -14.77 -1.28 6.58
C SER A 284 -14.94 -2.32 5.47
N ARG A 285 -15.67 -3.41 5.74
CA ARG A 285 -15.70 -4.62 4.89
C ARG A 285 -14.30 -5.10 4.49
N CYS A 286 -13.32 -5.02 5.39
CA CYS A 286 -11.92 -5.34 5.08
C CYS A 286 -11.64 -6.84 4.81
N ARG A 287 -12.63 -7.72 4.98
CA ARG A 287 -12.53 -9.19 4.78
C ARG A 287 -11.44 -9.85 5.63
N VAL A 288 -11.22 -9.31 6.81
CA VAL A 288 -10.33 -9.90 7.82
C VAL A 288 -11.19 -10.59 8.88
N ASP A 289 -10.92 -11.87 9.12
CA ASP A 289 -11.58 -12.67 10.13
C ASP A 289 -10.93 -12.48 11.50
N TRP A 290 -11.16 -11.30 12.09
CA TRP A 290 -10.55 -10.86 13.37
C TRP A 290 -10.76 -11.80 14.57
N HIS A 291 -11.77 -12.68 14.51
CA HIS A 291 -12.17 -13.58 15.59
C HIS A 291 -11.49 -14.95 15.53
N GLU A 292 -10.92 -15.30 14.38
CA GLU A 292 -10.34 -16.62 14.16
C GLU A 292 -8.95 -16.73 14.77
N ASN A 293 -8.50 -17.97 15.01
CA ASN A 293 -7.17 -18.28 15.53
C ASN A 293 -6.85 -17.50 16.83
N ASP A 294 -7.78 -17.57 17.79
CA ASP A 294 -7.66 -16.91 19.10
C ASP A 294 -7.42 -15.39 19.01
N GLY A 295 -7.94 -14.75 17.96
CA GLY A 295 -7.82 -13.32 17.77
C GLY A 295 -6.39 -12.84 17.50
N ILE A 296 -5.51 -13.70 16.98
CA ILE A 296 -4.10 -13.34 16.71
C ILE A 296 -3.94 -12.06 15.86
N LEU A 297 -4.86 -11.82 14.92
CA LEU A 297 -4.86 -10.58 14.13
C LEU A 297 -5.29 -9.35 14.94
N LEU A 298 -6.19 -9.51 15.92
CA LEU A 298 -6.50 -8.45 16.89
C LEU A 298 -5.29 -8.16 17.79
N LYS A 299 -4.52 -9.19 18.16
CA LYS A 299 -3.28 -9.02 18.95
C LYS A 299 -2.22 -8.23 18.17
N GLU A 300 -2.12 -8.42 16.85
CA GLU A 300 -1.31 -7.56 15.98
C GLU A 300 -1.82 -6.12 15.93
N VAL A 301 -3.12 -5.92 15.80
CA VAL A 301 -3.71 -4.56 15.89
C VAL A 301 -3.42 -3.94 17.27
N ASN A 302 -3.48 -4.73 18.34
CA ASN A 302 -3.12 -4.25 19.67
C ASN A 302 -1.66 -3.83 19.77
N ARG A 303 -0.73 -4.54 19.11
CA ARG A 303 0.67 -4.12 19.01
C ARG A 303 0.80 -2.76 18.33
N LEU A 304 0.08 -2.56 17.22
CA LEU A 304 0.16 -1.36 16.38
C LEU A 304 -0.58 -0.15 16.93
N LEU A 305 -1.64 -0.36 17.70
CA LEU A 305 -2.50 0.70 18.24
C LEU A 305 -1.86 1.33 19.49
N ARG A 306 -1.78 2.67 19.50
CA ARG A 306 -1.36 3.45 20.68
C ARG A 306 -2.35 3.25 21.84
N SER A 307 -1.88 3.50 23.07
CA SER A 307 -2.79 3.60 24.22
C SER A 307 -3.80 4.72 23.98
N ASN A 308 -5.03 4.52 24.45
CA ASN A 308 -6.20 5.36 24.16
C ASN A 308 -6.58 5.43 22.66
N GLY A 309 -5.98 4.59 21.81
CA GLY A 309 -6.33 4.48 20.40
C GLY A 309 -7.64 3.72 20.15
N TYR A 310 -8.16 3.86 18.94
CA TYR A 310 -9.47 3.34 18.52
C TYR A 310 -9.36 2.21 17.49
N PHE A 311 -10.13 1.15 17.69
CA PHE A 311 -10.40 0.17 16.65
C PHE A 311 -11.80 0.39 16.10
N VAL A 312 -11.92 0.73 14.83
CA VAL A 312 -13.18 1.01 14.14
C VAL A 312 -13.51 -0.15 13.20
N TYR A 313 -14.60 -0.85 13.49
CA TYR A 313 -15.06 -2.00 12.72
C TYR A 313 -16.43 -1.75 12.12
N SER A 314 -16.47 -1.58 10.81
CA SER A 314 -17.70 -1.46 10.02
C SER A 314 -17.86 -2.71 9.17
N ALA A 315 -18.65 -3.69 9.65
CA ALA A 315 -18.86 -4.97 8.96
C ALA A 315 -20.14 -5.67 9.46
N PRO A 316 -20.68 -6.66 8.72
CA PRO A 316 -21.93 -7.34 9.06
C PRO A 316 -22.04 -7.85 10.51
N PRO A 317 -21.00 -8.44 11.14
CA PRO A 317 -21.10 -8.87 12.54
C PRO A 317 -21.48 -7.74 13.51
N ALA A 318 -21.17 -6.48 13.19
CA ALA A 318 -21.47 -5.35 14.07
C ALA A 318 -22.96 -4.93 14.09
N TYR A 319 -23.81 -5.43 13.18
CA TYR A 319 -25.21 -4.97 13.08
C TYR A 319 -26.21 -6.01 12.57
N ARG A 320 -25.77 -7.05 11.88
CA ARG A 320 -26.67 -8.10 11.36
C ARG A 320 -26.93 -9.15 12.43
N LYS A 321 -28.17 -9.64 12.48
CA LYS A 321 -28.64 -10.64 13.44
C LYS A 321 -28.91 -12.02 12.83
N ASP A 322 -28.66 -12.17 11.52
CA ASP A 322 -28.86 -13.40 10.78
C ASP A 322 -27.53 -14.11 10.48
N LYS A 323 -27.62 -15.38 10.05
CA LYS A 323 -26.47 -16.27 9.83
C LYS A 323 -25.64 -16.48 11.11
N ASP A 324 -24.35 -16.67 10.94
CA ASP A 324 -23.32 -16.82 11.97
C ASP A 324 -22.83 -15.49 12.55
N TYR A 325 -23.30 -14.35 12.04
CA TYR A 325 -22.84 -13.03 12.49
C TYR A 325 -23.00 -12.76 13.99
N PRO A 326 -24.08 -13.18 14.68
CA PRO A 326 -24.15 -13.06 16.13
C PRO A 326 -23.07 -13.86 16.87
N LEU A 327 -22.70 -15.06 16.37
CA LEU A 327 -21.65 -15.88 16.96
C LEU A 327 -20.28 -15.24 16.78
N ILE A 328 -20.00 -14.74 15.57
CA ILE A 328 -18.77 -13.99 15.25
C ILE A 328 -18.66 -12.76 16.15
N TRP A 329 -19.74 -12.00 16.29
CA TRP A 329 -19.80 -10.83 17.17
C TRP A 329 -19.48 -11.18 18.62
N ASN A 330 -20.08 -12.25 19.16
CA ASN A 330 -19.81 -12.70 20.52
C ASN A 330 -18.34 -13.09 20.72
N LYS A 331 -17.73 -13.81 19.75
CA LYS A 331 -16.30 -14.12 19.78
C LYS A 331 -15.45 -12.84 19.81
N LEU A 332 -15.76 -11.86 18.95
CA LEU A 332 -15.04 -10.57 18.91
C LEU A 332 -15.15 -9.81 20.24
N VAL A 333 -16.35 -9.72 20.81
CA VAL A 333 -16.56 -9.04 22.10
C VAL A 333 -15.82 -9.75 23.22
N ASN A 334 -15.82 -11.09 23.25
CA ASN A 334 -15.09 -11.86 24.25
C ASN A 334 -13.57 -11.68 24.14
N LEU A 335 -13.02 -11.78 22.93
CA LEU A 335 -11.59 -11.57 22.67
C LEU A 335 -11.16 -10.15 23.04
N THR A 336 -11.89 -9.14 22.55
CA THR A 336 -11.57 -7.73 22.85
C THR A 336 -11.70 -7.40 24.34
N SER A 337 -12.69 -7.98 25.04
CA SER A 337 -12.84 -7.82 26.49
C SER A 337 -11.72 -8.51 27.27
N ALA A 338 -11.27 -9.70 26.84
CA ALA A 338 -10.09 -10.35 27.41
C ALA A 338 -8.84 -9.48 27.22
N MET A 339 -8.69 -8.85 26.05
CA MET A 339 -7.64 -7.85 25.77
C MET A 339 -7.87 -6.49 26.45
N CYS A 340 -8.90 -6.37 27.32
CA CYS A 340 -9.27 -5.16 28.05
C CYS A 340 -9.73 -3.97 27.20
N TRP A 341 -9.99 -4.18 25.92
CA TRP A 341 -10.57 -3.14 25.08
C TRP A 341 -12.03 -2.90 25.48
N ARG A 342 -12.42 -1.63 25.50
CA ARG A 342 -13.79 -1.24 25.85
C ARG A 342 -14.57 -0.85 24.60
N LEU A 343 -15.70 -1.49 24.36
CA LEU A 343 -16.66 -1.08 23.33
C LEU A 343 -17.31 0.25 23.77
N ILE A 344 -17.04 1.33 23.05
CA ILE A 344 -17.54 2.68 23.40
C ILE A 344 -18.73 3.12 22.55
N ALA A 345 -18.88 2.55 21.35
CA ALA A 345 -20.01 2.86 20.48
C ALA A 345 -20.34 1.68 19.57
N GLN A 346 -21.63 1.46 19.34
CA GLN A 346 -22.17 0.59 18.29
C GLN A 346 -23.39 1.29 17.70
N LYS A 347 -23.23 1.90 16.53
CA LYS A 347 -24.31 2.65 15.86
C LYS A 347 -24.33 2.32 14.39
N VAL A 348 -25.54 2.19 13.84
CA VAL A 348 -25.78 1.91 12.41
C VAL A 348 -25.10 0.59 12.00
N GLN A 349 -23.94 0.66 11.36
CA GLN A 349 -23.19 -0.48 10.82
C GLN A 349 -21.77 -0.58 11.42
N THR A 350 -21.48 0.23 12.44
CA THR A 350 -20.12 0.47 12.94
C THR A 350 -20.06 0.24 14.44
N ALA A 351 -19.01 -0.45 14.88
CA ALA A 351 -18.60 -0.58 16.26
C ALA A 351 -17.22 0.06 16.47
N ILE A 352 -17.01 0.67 17.63
CA ILE A 352 -15.76 1.33 18.01
C ILE A 352 -15.33 0.86 19.39
N TRP A 353 -14.12 0.33 19.48
CA TRP A 353 -13.45 0.03 20.74
C TRP A 353 -12.36 1.06 21.02
N ILE A 354 -12.07 1.27 22.31
CA ILE A 354 -10.89 1.99 22.78
C ILE A 354 -9.96 1.02 23.51
N LYS A 355 -8.67 1.08 23.20
CA LYS A 355 -7.61 0.40 23.94
C LYS A 355 -7.23 1.27 25.16
N PRO A 356 -7.52 0.86 26.40
CA PRO A 356 -7.22 1.68 27.56
C PRO A 356 -5.71 1.85 27.78
N GLU A 357 -5.33 2.94 28.44
CA GLU A 357 -3.94 3.15 28.87
C GLU A 357 -3.54 2.28 30.06
N ASN A 358 -4.48 2.03 30.98
CA ASN A 358 -4.20 1.22 32.17
C ASN A 358 -4.12 -0.28 31.83
N GLN A 359 -3.01 -0.91 32.21
CA GLN A 359 -2.72 -2.33 31.98
C GLN A 359 -3.12 -3.25 33.14
N THR A 360 -3.66 -2.75 34.26
CA THR A 360 -4.09 -3.59 35.39
C THR A 360 -5.02 -4.73 34.95
N CYS A 361 -6.01 -4.43 34.11
CA CYS A 361 -6.92 -5.45 33.58
C CYS A 361 -6.18 -6.52 32.75
N LEU A 362 -5.15 -6.12 31.97
CA LEU A 362 -4.40 -7.07 31.13
C LEU A 362 -3.63 -8.05 32.01
N LEU A 363 -2.99 -7.56 33.07
CA LEU A 363 -2.26 -8.38 34.03
C LEU A 363 -3.20 -9.32 34.79
N GLU A 364 -4.34 -8.82 35.28
CA GLU A 364 -5.37 -9.63 35.94
C GLU A 364 -5.92 -10.74 35.02
N ASN A 365 -6.19 -10.42 33.75
CA ASN A 365 -6.66 -11.42 32.79
C ASN A 365 -5.56 -12.44 32.44
N ALA A 366 -4.29 -12.05 32.46
CA ALA A 366 -3.17 -12.97 32.28
C ALA A 366 -3.02 -13.95 33.46
N GLU A 367 -3.14 -13.46 34.70
CA GLU A 367 -3.16 -14.31 35.90
C GLU A 367 -4.29 -15.33 35.87
N GLN A 368 -5.45 -14.92 35.33
CA GLN A 368 -6.62 -15.79 35.15
C GLN A 368 -6.53 -16.69 33.90
N LYS A 369 -5.39 -16.72 33.20
CA LYS A 369 -5.14 -17.51 31.99
C LYS A 369 -6.18 -17.26 30.87
N ARG A 370 -6.69 -16.03 30.79
CA ARG A 370 -7.60 -15.60 29.72
C ARG A 370 -6.85 -15.05 28.50
N LEU A 371 -5.59 -14.67 28.69
CA LEU A 371 -4.68 -14.20 27.65
C LEU A 371 -3.23 -14.51 28.05
N ASP A 372 -2.35 -14.58 27.06
CA ASP A 372 -0.92 -14.74 27.28
C ASP A 372 -0.20 -13.41 27.15
N ILE A 373 0.76 -13.15 28.04
CA ILE A 373 1.71 -12.03 27.94
C ILE A 373 2.93 -12.51 27.17
N CYS A 374 3.41 -11.70 26.23
CA CYS A 374 4.62 -12.03 25.50
C CYS A 374 5.83 -11.96 26.41
N ASP A 375 6.80 -12.85 26.22
CA ASP A 375 8.13 -12.71 26.81
C ASP A 375 8.71 -11.33 26.49
N ALA A 376 9.60 -10.83 27.36
CA ALA A 376 10.25 -9.54 27.20
C ALA A 376 10.88 -9.44 25.81
N ASP A 377 10.26 -8.63 24.94
CA ASP A 377 10.67 -8.50 23.55
C ASP A 377 11.72 -7.41 23.41
N ASP A 378 12.65 -7.65 22.50
CA ASP A 378 13.61 -6.64 22.09
C ASP A 378 12.95 -5.70 21.07
N ASP A 379 12.25 -4.69 21.57
CA ASP A 379 11.62 -3.62 20.77
C ASP A 379 12.62 -2.86 19.86
N THR A 380 13.93 -3.07 20.01
CA THR A 380 14.95 -2.50 19.11
C THR A 380 15.01 -3.23 17.76
N LYS A 381 14.44 -4.44 17.66
CA LYS A 381 14.45 -5.21 16.41
C LYS A 381 13.36 -4.74 15.44
N PRO A 382 13.68 -4.59 14.15
CA PRO A 382 12.68 -4.33 13.11
C PRO A 382 11.62 -5.43 13.05
N SER A 383 10.36 -5.04 12.89
CA SER A 383 9.28 -5.96 12.55
C SER A 383 9.32 -6.22 11.04
N TRP A 384 10.13 -7.19 10.60
CA TRP A 384 10.28 -7.56 9.19
C TRP A 384 10.42 -9.08 9.07
N ASN A 385 9.51 -9.71 8.33
CA ASN A 385 9.36 -11.17 8.26
C ASN A 385 9.24 -11.83 9.64
N THR A 386 8.76 -11.09 10.65
CA THR A 386 8.55 -11.58 12.01
C THR A 386 7.20 -12.29 12.07
N PRO A 387 7.14 -13.56 12.52
CA PRO A 387 5.87 -14.25 12.71
C PRO A 387 4.95 -13.51 13.69
N LEU A 388 3.65 -13.59 13.46
CA LEU A 388 2.66 -13.14 14.41
C LEU A 388 2.80 -13.89 15.73
N ARG A 389 2.55 -13.18 16.83
CA ARG A 389 2.58 -13.75 18.17
C ARG A 389 1.18 -13.81 18.74
N ASN A 390 0.81 -14.94 19.33
CA ASN A 390 -0.50 -15.11 19.94
C ASN A 390 -0.56 -14.61 21.40
N CYS A 391 0.17 -13.54 21.72
CA CYS A 391 0.30 -12.96 23.06
C CYS A 391 0.20 -11.43 23.00
N ILE A 392 0.09 -10.78 24.16
CA ILE A 392 0.05 -9.32 24.29
C ILE A 392 1.33 -8.83 24.95
N GLN A 393 1.99 -7.84 24.35
CA GLN A 393 3.18 -7.23 24.93
C GLN A 393 2.80 -6.28 26.07
N GLU A 394 3.38 -6.50 27.25
CA GLU A 394 3.34 -5.54 28.36
C GLU A 394 4.19 -4.31 28.02
N ARG A 395 3.68 -3.09 28.24
CA ARG A 395 4.37 -1.86 27.84
C ARG A 395 4.36 -0.80 28.92
N SER A 396 5.51 -0.16 29.14
CA SER A 396 5.56 1.08 29.92
C SER A 396 4.85 2.22 29.18
N ALA A 397 4.02 2.99 29.89
CA ALA A 397 3.25 4.09 29.31
C ALA A 397 4.18 5.17 28.72
N GLN A 398 4.21 5.31 27.39
CA GLN A 398 4.86 6.44 26.72
C GLN A 398 3.94 7.67 26.78
N LYS A 399 4.12 8.52 27.80
CA LYS A 399 3.21 9.62 28.14
C LYS A 399 3.30 10.86 27.24
N LYS A 400 4.44 11.08 26.56
CA LYS A 400 4.76 12.42 26.01
C LYS A 400 4.10 12.75 24.66
N PHE A 401 3.83 11.76 23.81
CA PHE A 401 3.29 12.00 22.45
C PHE A 401 1.77 11.95 22.36
N GLN A 402 1.11 11.27 23.31
CA GLN A 402 -0.35 11.15 23.36
C GLN A 402 -1.04 12.47 23.75
N THR A 403 -0.30 13.41 24.36
CA THR A 403 -0.80 14.74 24.74
C THR A 403 -0.72 15.76 23.61
N LEU A 404 0.04 15.48 22.55
CA LEU A 404 0.23 16.38 21.41
C LEU A 404 -0.92 16.24 20.41
N GLN A 405 -1.71 17.31 20.29
CA GLN A 405 -2.97 17.31 19.55
C GLN A 405 -2.81 17.44 18.02
N THR A 406 -1.71 18.03 17.55
CA THR A 406 -1.49 18.23 16.10
C THR A 406 -0.25 17.51 15.60
N ARG A 407 -0.28 17.16 14.30
CA ARG A 407 0.89 16.60 13.62
C ARG A 407 2.05 17.59 13.60
N ALA A 408 1.77 18.87 13.37
CA ALA A 408 2.78 19.92 13.35
C ALA A 408 3.58 19.99 14.65
N ASP A 409 2.92 19.87 15.80
CA ASP A 409 3.57 19.89 17.12
C ASP A 409 4.51 18.69 17.33
N ARG A 410 4.23 17.55 16.68
CA ARG A 410 5.01 16.31 16.81
C ARG A 410 6.32 16.33 16.04
N LEU A 411 6.41 17.10 14.95
CA LEU A 411 7.54 17.03 14.00
C LEU A 411 8.89 17.37 14.62
N SER A 412 8.93 18.22 15.65
CA SER A 412 10.15 18.70 16.31
C SER A 412 10.43 18.04 17.65
N VAL A 413 9.57 17.12 18.11
CA VAL A 413 9.72 16.51 19.43
C VAL A 413 10.64 15.31 19.36
N TYR A 414 11.71 15.35 20.15
CA TYR A 414 12.63 14.23 20.31
C TYR A 414 11.94 13.06 21.03
N SER A 415 12.03 11.85 20.45
CA SER A 415 11.48 10.64 21.06
C SER A 415 12.51 9.93 21.94
N GLU A 416 12.08 9.51 23.13
CA GLU A 416 12.88 8.70 24.05
C GLU A 416 13.25 7.32 23.48
N SER A 417 12.57 6.85 22.42
CA SER A 417 12.99 5.62 21.73
C SER A 417 14.36 5.78 21.07
N LEU A 418 14.74 6.99 20.65
CA LEU A 418 16.01 7.28 20.00
C LEU A 418 17.21 7.16 20.95
N SER A 419 17.06 7.53 22.23
CA SER A 419 18.16 7.42 23.19
C SER A 419 18.52 5.96 23.49
N ARG A 420 17.55 5.05 23.41
CA ARG A 420 17.76 3.61 23.60
C ARG A 420 18.57 2.94 22.48
N ILE A 421 18.71 3.63 21.34
CA ILE A 421 19.50 3.19 20.19
C ILE A 421 20.67 4.15 19.92
N ASP A 422 21.14 4.87 20.95
CA ASP A 422 22.30 5.76 20.91
C ASP A 422 22.20 6.87 19.85
N ILE A 423 21.01 7.43 19.62
CA ILE A 423 20.84 8.64 18.81
C ILE A 423 20.54 9.78 19.76
N SER A 424 21.32 10.86 19.70
CA SER A 424 21.17 12.00 20.62
C SER A 424 20.16 13.04 20.11
N GLU A 425 19.62 13.86 21.03
CA GLU A 425 18.75 14.99 20.65
C GLU A 425 19.46 16.00 19.74
N LYS A 426 20.77 16.19 19.93
CA LYS A 426 21.61 17.02 19.06
C LYS A 426 21.67 16.46 17.64
N GLU A 427 21.88 15.16 17.50
CA GLU A 427 21.91 14.46 16.21
C GLU A 427 20.56 14.55 15.50
N PHE A 428 19.47 14.28 16.21
CA PHE A 428 18.09 14.42 15.71
C PHE A 428 17.78 15.84 15.20
N THR A 429 18.17 16.85 15.97
CA THR A 429 17.97 18.26 15.60
C THR A 429 18.82 18.64 14.39
N SER A 430 20.09 18.20 14.38
CA SER A 430 21.01 18.45 13.26
C SER A 430 20.53 17.80 11.97
N ASP A 431 20.00 16.58 12.03
CA ASP A 431 19.40 15.88 10.88
C ASP A 431 18.21 16.67 10.30
N THR A 432 17.31 17.14 11.16
CA THR A 432 16.15 17.93 10.75
C THR A 432 16.55 19.24 10.08
N LEU A 433 17.51 19.97 10.65
CA LEU A 433 17.99 21.24 10.08
C LEU A 433 18.72 21.03 8.75
N PHE A 434 19.53 19.98 8.65
CA PHE A 434 20.23 19.62 7.42
C PHE A 434 19.25 19.38 6.28
N TRP A 435 18.25 18.53 6.49
CA TRP A 435 17.27 18.22 5.45
C TRP A 435 16.38 19.40 5.06
N GLN A 436 16.05 20.28 6.00
CA GLN A 436 15.34 21.54 5.68
C GLN A 436 16.11 22.42 4.70
N ASP A 437 17.44 22.46 4.79
CA ASP A 437 18.27 23.18 3.82
C ASP A 437 18.37 22.43 2.49
N GLN A 438 18.70 21.12 2.54
CA GLN A 438 18.89 20.33 1.32
C GLN A 438 17.63 20.24 0.46
N VAL A 439 16.45 20.06 1.05
CA VAL A 439 15.18 20.01 0.29
C VAL A 439 14.92 21.32 -0.46
N ARG A 440 15.20 22.48 0.15
CA ARG A 440 15.07 23.78 -0.55
C ARG A 440 16.01 23.87 -1.74
N ARG A 441 17.23 23.35 -1.61
CA ARG A 441 18.21 23.29 -2.71
C ARG A 441 17.75 22.33 -3.81
N TYR A 442 17.28 21.13 -3.46
CA TYR A 442 16.80 20.14 -4.43
C TYR A 442 15.65 20.68 -5.28
N TRP A 443 14.66 21.33 -4.67
CA TRP A 443 13.55 21.95 -5.42
C TRP A 443 14.02 23.02 -6.40
N ARG A 444 15.01 23.83 -6.03
CA ARG A 444 15.63 24.82 -6.94
C ARG A 444 16.36 24.15 -8.10
N LEU A 445 17.13 23.10 -7.83
CA LEU A 445 17.90 22.38 -8.86
C LEU A 445 17.01 21.61 -9.84
N MET A 446 15.94 20.99 -9.35
CA MET A 446 14.95 20.30 -10.20
C MET A 446 14.09 21.28 -11.01
N ASN A 447 14.00 22.54 -10.58
CA ASN A 447 13.17 23.59 -11.20
C ASN A 447 11.70 23.16 -11.38
N ILE A 448 11.10 22.69 -10.29
CA ILE A 448 9.72 22.20 -10.25
C ILE A 448 8.85 23.02 -9.27
N SER A 449 7.55 23.02 -9.52
CA SER A 449 6.54 23.55 -8.61
C SER A 449 6.25 22.57 -7.46
N LYS A 450 5.58 23.06 -6.41
CA LYS A 450 5.20 22.25 -5.24
C LYS A 450 4.19 21.13 -5.55
N THR A 451 3.49 21.21 -6.69
CA THR A 451 2.44 20.25 -7.08
C THR A 451 2.88 19.28 -8.18
N ASP A 452 4.12 19.41 -8.67
CA ASP A 452 4.67 18.49 -9.68
C ASP A 452 5.09 17.14 -9.09
N VAL A 453 5.26 17.08 -7.77
CA VAL A 453 5.58 15.87 -7.01
C VAL A 453 4.50 15.68 -5.95
N ARG A 454 4.00 14.46 -5.78
CA ARG A 454 2.99 14.10 -4.79
C ARG A 454 3.40 12.87 -3.97
N ASN A 455 3.74 11.79 -4.63
CA ASN A 455 4.14 10.52 -4.04
C ASN A 455 5.65 10.49 -3.90
N ILE A 456 6.16 10.50 -2.67
CA ILE A 456 7.60 10.50 -2.39
C ILE A 456 7.95 9.24 -1.60
N MET A 457 9.11 8.66 -1.89
CA MET A 457 9.72 7.64 -1.04
C MET A 457 11.11 8.09 -0.63
N ASP A 458 11.33 8.11 0.68
CA ASP A 458 12.65 8.25 1.27
C ASP A 458 13.17 6.87 1.60
N MET A 459 14.10 6.38 0.78
CA MET A 459 14.53 4.98 0.78
C MET A 459 15.45 4.64 1.96
N ASN A 460 16.01 5.66 2.60
CA ASN A 460 16.77 5.54 3.84
C ASN A 460 16.48 6.75 4.74
N ALA A 461 15.37 6.69 5.46
CA ALA A 461 14.80 7.86 6.10
C ALA A 461 15.51 8.29 7.39
N PHE A 462 16.36 7.43 7.97
CA PHE A 462 16.96 7.65 9.29
C PHE A 462 15.91 8.12 10.32
N CYS A 463 15.90 9.38 10.77
CA CYS A 463 14.92 9.92 11.71
C CYS A 463 13.70 10.60 11.05
N GLY A 464 13.57 10.58 9.72
CA GLY A 464 12.49 11.20 8.94
C GLY A 464 12.68 12.70 8.69
N GLY A 465 13.90 13.24 8.85
CA GLY A 465 14.17 14.67 8.68
C GLY A 465 13.83 15.19 7.27
N PHE A 466 14.06 14.39 6.23
CA PHE A 466 13.66 14.70 4.85
C PHE A 466 12.15 14.89 4.72
N ALA A 467 11.34 13.98 5.26
CA ALA A 467 9.88 14.13 5.27
C ALA A 467 9.40 15.33 6.07
N VAL A 468 10.07 15.68 7.18
CA VAL A 468 9.75 16.89 7.95
C VAL A 468 10.01 18.16 7.15
N ALA A 469 11.11 18.21 6.40
CA ALA A 469 11.41 19.34 5.51
C ALA A 469 10.33 19.56 4.43
N LEU A 470 9.58 18.51 4.08
CA LEU A 470 8.51 18.53 3.09
C LEU A 470 7.12 18.83 3.66
N ASN A 471 6.98 19.02 4.98
CA ASN A 471 5.67 19.13 5.65
C ASN A 471 4.75 20.25 5.13
N THR A 472 5.31 21.31 4.54
CA THR A 472 4.55 22.43 3.97
C THR A 472 4.14 22.23 2.50
N MET A 473 4.51 21.09 1.92
CA MET A 473 4.18 20.71 0.55
C MET A 473 3.02 19.71 0.55
N PRO A 474 2.18 19.67 -0.49
CA PRO A 474 1.05 18.76 -0.58
C PRO A 474 1.49 17.34 -0.97
N VAL A 475 2.50 16.78 -0.29
CA VAL A 475 3.13 15.49 -0.58
C VAL A 475 2.86 14.50 0.55
N TRP A 476 3.02 13.22 0.27
CA TRP A 476 3.15 12.22 1.30
C TRP A 476 4.45 11.47 1.07
N VAL A 477 5.11 11.07 2.16
CA VAL A 477 6.42 10.44 2.12
C VAL A 477 6.32 9.05 2.74
N MET A 478 6.62 8.02 1.97
CA MET A 478 6.90 6.69 2.49
C MET A 478 8.33 6.71 3.04
N ASN A 479 8.47 6.76 4.36
CA ASN A 479 9.78 6.74 5.03
C ASN A 479 10.23 5.30 5.24
N ILE A 480 11.28 4.87 4.56
CA ILE A 480 11.80 3.51 4.69
C ILE A 480 12.98 3.50 5.66
N VAL A 481 12.93 2.61 6.63
CA VAL A 481 14.07 2.30 7.50
C VAL A 481 14.59 0.92 7.09
N PRO A 482 15.79 0.81 6.48
CA PRO A 482 16.37 -0.47 6.11
C PRO A 482 16.51 -1.40 7.31
N ILE A 483 16.21 -2.69 7.15
CA ILE A 483 16.16 -3.65 8.28
C ILE A 483 17.50 -3.87 8.99
N SER A 484 18.63 -3.52 8.36
CA SER A 484 19.96 -3.58 8.99
C SER A 484 20.39 -2.29 9.68
N MET A 485 19.54 -1.26 9.67
CA MET A 485 19.79 -0.03 10.41
C MET A 485 19.15 -0.07 11.79
N LYS A 486 19.53 0.88 12.64
CA LYS A 486 18.89 1.10 13.94
C LYS A 486 17.39 1.36 13.74
N ASN A 487 16.55 0.84 14.64
CA ASN A 487 15.10 1.01 14.58
C ASN A 487 14.67 2.45 14.95
N THR A 488 14.84 3.36 14.01
CA THR A 488 14.39 4.75 14.09
C THR A 488 12.93 4.93 13.67
N LEU A 489 12.30 3.88 13.11
CA LEU A 489 10.94 3.97 12.57
C LEU A 489 9.92 4.30 13.67
N SER A 490 10.12 3.82 14.90
CA SER A 490 9.30 4.21 16.05
C SER A 490 9.25 5.74 16.24
N ALA A 491 10.41 6.41 16.16
CA ALA A 491 10.52 7.85 16.29
C ALA A 491 9.91 8.59 15.09
N ILE A 492 9.99 8.03 13.87
CA ILE A 492 9.29 8.57 12.70
C ILE A 492 7.77 8.59 12.94
N TYR A 493 7.20 7.52 13.48
CA TYR A 493 5.78 7.47 13.85
C TYR A 493 5.44 8.42 15.00
N ASP A 494 6.31 8.59 15.99
CA ASP A 494 6.10 9.59 17.06
C ASP A 494 6.04 11.03 16.52
N ARG A 495 6.73 11.32 15.42
CA ARG A 495 6.66 12.62 14.72
C ARG A 495 5.39 12.83 13.89
N GLY A 496 4.47 11.87 13.84
CA GLY A 496 3.29 11.97 12.97
C GLY A 496 3.56 11.65 11.50
N LEU A 497 4.63 10.91 11.19
CA LEU A 497 4.99 10.49 9.84
C LEU A 497 4.68 9.02 9.61
N SER A 498 4.62 8.60 8.35
CA SER A 498 4.36 7.20 7.96
C SER A 498 5.57 6.58 7.29
N GLY A 499 5.74 5.27 7.48
CA GLY A 499 6.89 4.55 6.96
C GLY A 499 6.79 3.06 7.19
N ALA A 500 7.77 2.32 6.69
CA ALA A 500 7.84 0.86 6.83
C ALA A 500 9.30 0.41 6.96
N PHE A 501 9.50 -0.74 7.60
CA PHE A 501 10.74 -1.48 7.44
C PHE A 501 10.79 -2.14 6.07
N HIS A 502 11.98 -2.24 5.49
CA HIS A 502 12.18 -2.95 4.24
C HIS A 502 13.63 -3.41 4.08
N ASP A 503 13.82 -4.51 3.36
CA ASP A 503 15.13 -4.89 2.84
C ASP A 503 15.21 -4.60 1.33
N TRP A 504 16.08 -3.66 0.94
CA TRP A 504 16.29 -3.30 -0.46
C TRP A 504 16.96 -4.38 -1.32
N CYS A 505 17.39 -5.49 -0.71
CA CYS A 505 17.74 -6.71 -1.43
C CYS A 505 16.52 -7.48 -1.96
N GLU A 506 15.31 -7.01 -1.66
CA GLU A 506 14.07 -7.56 -2.20
C GLU A 506 13.19 -6.44 -2.82
N PRO A 507 12.37 -6.73 -3.83
CA PRO A 507 11.48 -5.75 -4.45
C PRO A 507 10.41 -5.19 -3.50
N PHE A 508 10.11 -3.90 -3.49
CA PHE A 508 9.14 -3.29 -2.57
C PHE A 508 7.68 -3.68 -2.91
N SER A 509 6.83 -3.83 -1.89
CA SER A 509 5.41 -4.20 -2.05
C SER A 509 4.54 -3.03 -2.55
N THR A 510 4.77 -2.61 -3.79
CA THR A 510 4.02 -1.54 -4.48
C THR A 510 3.89 -1.82 -5.98
N TYR A 511 2.94 -1.17 -6.64
CA TYR A 511 2.77 -1.21 -8.09
C TYR A 511 3.93 -0.48 -8.80
N PRO A 512 4.29 -0.88 -10.03
CA PRO A 512 5.19 -0.09 -10.86
C PRO A 512 4.66 1.35 -11.05
N ARG A 513 5.56 2.32 -11.25
CA ARG A 513 5.22 3.72 -11.53
C ARG A 513 4.32 4.36 -10.45
N THR A 514 4.69 4.17 -9.20
CA THR A 514 3.96 4.69 -8.02
C THR A 514 4.47 6.06 -7.58
N TYR A 515 5.79 6.27 -7.56
CA TYR A 515 6.41 7.45 -6.94
C TYR A 515 6.82 8.50 -7.97
N ASP A 516 6.65 9.77 -7.62
CA ASP A 516 7.11 10.92 -8.42
C ASP A 516 8.54 11.32 -8.06
N LEU A 517 8.98 11.01 -6.83
CA LEU A 517 10.32 11.27 -6.32
C LEU A 517 10.82 10.11 -5.47
N LEU A 518 12.01 9.60 -5.78
CA LEU A 518 12.78 8.72 -4.90
C LEU A 518 13.96 9.49 -4.32
N HIS A 519 14.18 9.39 -3.02
CA HIS A 519 15.33 9.94 -2.32
C HIS A 519 16.15 8.81 -1.70
N ALA A 520 17.45 8.77 -2.00
CA ALA A 520 18.39 7.79 -1.49
C ALA A 520 19.60 8.50 -0.88
N ASP A 521 19.71 8.43 0.45
CA ASP A 521 20.84 8.95 1.24
C ASP A 521 21.67 7.78 1.78
N HIS A 522 22.91 7.64 1.32
CA HIS A 522 23.84 6.55 1.65
C HIS A 522 23.23 5.15 1.57
N LEU A 523 22.27 4.96 0.66
CA LEU A 523 21.58 3.69 0.49
C LEU A 523 22.50 2.65 -0.14
N PHE A 524 23.21 2.99 -1.21
CA PHE A 524 24.01 2.04 -1.96
C PHE A 524 25.27 1.66 -1.18
N SER A 525 25.91 2.61 -0.49
CA SER A 525 27.04 2.29 0.39
C SER A 525 26.65 1.36 1.53
N HIS A 526 25.43 1.50 2.08
CA HIS A 526 24.90 0.62 3.12
C HIS A 526 24.72 -0.82 2.63
N TYR A 527 24.38 -1.00 1.35
CA TYR A 527 24.15 -2.30 0.73
C TYR A 527 25.36 -2.91 0.00
N LYS A 528 26.48 -2.18 -0.13
CA LYS A 528 27.63 -2.56 -0.98
C LYS A 528 28.28 -3.92 -0.65
N ASN A 529 28.17 -4.39 0.59
CA ASN A 529 28.84 -5.60 1.08
C ASN A 529 27.88 -6.80 1.28
N ARG A 530 26.66 -6.75 0.73
CA ARG A 530 25.66 -7.82 0.92
C ARG A 530 25.89 -9.09 0.08
N GLY A 531 26.98 -9.15 -0.68
CA GLY A 531 27.34 -10.31 -1.51
C GLY A 531 26.72 -10.24 -2.90
N GLU A 532 26.78 -11.37 -3.63
CA GLU A 532 26.35 -11.42 -5.02
C GLU A 532 24.83 -11.32 -5.19
N ASP A 533 24.05 -11.66 -4.16
CA ASP A 533 22.59 -11.74 -4.21
C ASP A 533 21.86 -10.38 -4.10
N CYS A 534 22.63 -9.29 -3.97
CA CYS A 534 22.09 -7.94 -3.81
C CYS A 534 23.08 -6.91 -4.34
N LEU A 535 23.00 -6.62 -5.63
CA LEU A 535 23.88 -5.68 -6.32
C LEU A 535 23.23 -4.29 -6.43
N LEU A 536 24.08 -3.29 -6.69
CA LEU A 536 23.66 -1.92 -6.94
C LEU A 536 22.63 -1.85 -8.08
N GLU A 537 22.84 -2.64 -9.14
CA GLU A 537 21.94 -2.70 -10.29
C GLU A 537 20.58 -3.30 -9.95
N ASP A 538 20.48 -4.20 -8.96
CA ASP A 538 19.21 -4.74 -8.48
C ASP A 538 18.39 -3.65 -7.78
N ILE A 539 19.03 -2.84 -6.93
CA ILE A 539 18.39 -1.68 -6.27
C ILE A 539 17.96 -0.66 -7.33
N MET A 540 18.83 -0.35 -8.31
CA MET A 540 18.48 0.56 -9.40
C MET A 540 17.30 0.07 -10.24
N LEU A 541 17.21 -1.24 -10.49
CA LEU A 541 16.08 -1.83 -11.21
C LEU A 541 14.77 -1.69 -10.41
N GLU A 542 14.81 -1.91 -9.11
CA GLU A 542 13.64 -1.69 -8.25
C GLU A 542 13.22 -0.22 -8.22
N MET A 543 14.18 0.71 -8.14
CA MET A 543 13.94 2.15 -8.26
C MET A 543 13.28 2.49 -9.60
N ASP A 544 13.78 1.93 -10.71
CA ASP A 544 13.20 2.14 -12.04
C ASP A 544 11.75 1.63 -12.11
N ARG A 545 11.49 0.45 -11.55
CA ARG A 545 10.14 -0.13 -11.53
C ARG A 545 9.15 0.79 -10.83
N ILE A 546 9.49 1.35 -9.68
CA ILE A 546 8.55 2.07 -8.82
C ILE A 546 8.46 3.58 -9.11
N ILE A 547 9.46 4.19 -9.76
CA ILE A 547 9.41 5.60 -10.18
C ILE A 547 8.54 5.77 -11.44
N ARG A 548 7.75 6.83 -11.50
CA ARG A 548 6.94 7.20 -12.68
C ARG A 548 7.83 7.70 -13.82
N PRO A 549 7.36 7.60 -15.08
CA PRO A 549 7.95 8.34 -16.19
C PRO A 549 8.06 9.83 -15.85
N GLN A 550 9.20 10.45 -16.16
CA GLN A 550 9.56 11.82 -15.79
C GLN A 550 9.75 12.09 -14.29
N GLY A 551 9.62 11.07 -13.43
CA GLY A 551 9.89 11.17 -12.00
C GLY A 551 11.36 11.43 -11.71
N PHE A 552 11.62 12.00 -10.54
CA PHE A 552 12.95 12.39 -10.10
C PHE A 552 13.55 11.37 -9.14
N ILE A 553 14.86 11.20 -9.21
CA ILE A 553 15.62 10.35 -8.30
C ILE A 553 16.78 11.19 -7.76
N ILE A 554 16.85 11.38 -6.45
CA ILE A 554 17.92 12.11 -5.78
C ILE A 554 18.80 11.11 -5.06
N ILE A 555 20.10 11.09 -5.38
CA ILE A 555 21.07 10.16 -4.82
C ILE A 555 22.23 10.93 -4.21
N ARG A 556 22.45 10.73 -2.92
CA ARG A 556 23.61 11.18 -2.14
C ARG A 556 24.28 9.94 -1.57
N ASP A 557 25.54 9.70 -1.89
CA ASP A 557 26.23 8.47 -1.49
C ASP A 557 27.76 8.66 -1.56
N GLU A 558 28.53 7.64 -1.20
CA GLU A 558 30.00 7.63 -1.33
C GLU A 558 30.41 7.85 -2.81
N GLU A 559 31.50 8.59 -3.06
CA GLU A 559 31.93 8.94 -4.44
C GLU A 559 32.14 7.71 -5.33
N ALA A 560 32.59 6.58 -4.78
CA ALA A 560 32.71 5.32 -5.51
C ALA A 560 31.35 4.81 -6.03
N MET A 561 30.29 4.93 -5.23
CA MET A 561 28.93 4.56 -5.63
C MET A 561 28.38 5.55 -6.64
N ILE A 562 28.54 6.86 -6.38
CA ILE A 562 28.10 7.93 -7.29
C ILE A 562 28.73 7.77 -8.67
N SER A 563 30.03 7.46 -8.75
CA SER A 563 30.73 7.24 -10.02
C SER A 563 30.16 6.04 -10.78
N ARG A 564 29.91 4.91 -10.10
CA ARG A 564 29.30 3.72 -10.70
C ARG A 564 27.88 4.01 -11.20
N ILE A 565 27.04 4.65 -10.39
CA ILE A 565 25.66 4.99 -10.74
C ILE A 565 25.63 5.91 -11.95
N ARG A 566 26.50 6.93 -12.00
CA ARG A 566 26.60 7.86 -13.14
C ARG A 566 26.85 7.13 -14.46
N ASN A 567 27.65 6.07 -14.44
CA ASN A 567 27.96 5.27 -15.63
C ASN A 567 26.83 4.32 -16.02
N VAL A 568 26.12 3.74 -15.05
CA VAL A 568 25.10 2.72 -15.27
C VAL A 568 23.71 3.32 -15.54
N ALA A 569 23.34 4.42 -14.88
CA ALA A 569 22.00 5.02 -14.96
C ALA A 569 21.50 5.33 -16.40
N PRO A 570 22.34 5.78 -17.35
CA PRO A 570 21.90 5.93 -18.74
C PRO A 570 21.43 4.62 -19.38
N LYS A 571 21.95 3.45 -18.95
CA LYS A 571 21.47 2.14 -19.43
C LYS A 571 20.06 1.81 -18.95
N PHE A 572 19.59 2.46 -17.88
CA PHE A 572 18.23 2.39 -17.36
C PHE A 572 17.31 3.48 -17.94
N LEU A 573 17.77 4.22 -18.97
CA LEU A 573 17.02 5.33 -19.57
C LEU A 573 16.77 6.48 -18.57
N TRP A 574 17.77 6.78 -17.74
CA TRP A 574 17.75 7.92 -16.83
C TRP A 574 18.66 9.04 -17.35
N GLU A 575 18.15 10.27 -17.34
CA GLU A 575 18.97 11.46 -17.47
C GLU A 575 19.65 11.75 -16.14
N VAL A 576 20.95 12.03 -16.12
CA VAL A 576 21.72 12.22 -14.88
C VAL A 576 22.35 13.61 -14.86
N LYS A 577 22.12 14.36 -13.78
CA LYS A 577 22.82 15.63 -13.51
C LYS A 577 23.56 15.55 -12.19
N SER A 578 24.84 15.93 -12.21
CA SER A 578 25.68 15.98 -11.01
C SER A 578 25.72 17.40 -10.47
N HIS A 579 25.51 17.56 -9.18
CA HIS A 579 25.56 18.86 -8.50
C HIS A 579 26.42 18.74 -7.24
N PRO A 580 27.32 19.72 -6.98
CA PRO A 580 28.00 19.76 -5.70
C PRO A 580 27.00 20.14 -4.61
N ALA A 581 27.09 19.54 -3.42
CA ALA A 581 26.28 19.90 -2.25
C ALA A 581 27.08 19.67 -0.96
N GLU A 582 26.75 20.39 0.11
CA GLU A 582 27.37 20.15 1.42
C GLU A 582 26.73 18.92 2.09
N ASN A 583 27.55 18.14 2.79
CA ASN A 583 27.12 17.06 3.66
C ASN A 583 26.93 17.56 5.11
N LYS A 584 26.57 16.66 6.04
CA LYS A 584 26.35 17.03 7.45
C LYS A 584 27.60 17.60 8.14
N GLU A 585 28.81 17.22 7.70
CA GLU A 585 30.08 17.78 8.18
C GLU A 585 30.54 19.03 7.41
N LYS A 586 29.67 19.62 6.56
CA LYS A 586 29.98 20.78 5.70
C LYS A 586 31.10 20.53 4.68
N LYS A 587 31.35 19.26 4.34
CA LYS A 587 32.23 18.89 3.24
C LYS A 587 31.42 18.87 1.95
N MET A 588 32.04 19.29 0.86
CA MET A 588 31.43 19.22 -0.46
C MET A 588 31.44 17.77 -0.96
N GLU A 589 30.29 17.30 -1.42
CA GLU A 589 30.12 16.00 -2.07
C GLU A 589 29.24 16.14 -3.32
N THR A 590 29.21 15.09 -4.12
CA THR A 590 28.42 15.05 -5.34
C THR A 590 27.05 14.46 -5.05
N VAL A 591 25.99 15.18 -5.41
CA VAL A 591 24.61 14.68 -5.44
C VAL A 591 24.20 14.48 -6.88
N LEU A 592 23.61 13.32 -7.18
CA LEU A 592 22.97 13.08 -8.46
C LEU A 592 21.48 13.44 -8.38
N ILE A 593 21.02 14.22 -9.34
CA ILE A 593 19.60 14.42 -9.63
C ILE A 593 19.35 13.75 -10.97
N CYS A 594 18.71 12.59 -10.93
CA CYS A 594 18.34 11.83 -12.11
C CYS A 594 16.87 12.04 -12.44
N ARG A 595 16.51 11.85 -13.72
CA ARG A 595 15.12 11.89 -14.19
C ARG A 595 14.86 10.71 -15.11
N LYS A 596 13.83 9.90 -14.81
CA LYS A 596 13.45 8.79 -15.68
C LYS A 596 12.85 9.31 -16.98
N ILE A 597 13.37 8.88 -18.12
CA ILE A 597 12.81 9.26 -19.42
C ILE A 597 11.44 8.61 -19.61
N PHE A 598 10.52 9.31 -20.29
CA PHE A 598 9.26 8.72 -20.71
C PHE A 598 9.42 8.06 -22.08
N TRP A 599 9.25 6.74 -22.10
CA TRP A 599 9.32 5.87 -23.27
C TRP A 599 8.13 4.91 -23.29
N ALA A 600 7.82 4.32 -24.46
CA ALA A 600 6.78 3.32 -24.65
C ALA A 600 7.20 2.33 -25.75
N ILE A 601 6.62 1.14 -25.74
CA ILE A 601 6.72 0.18 -26.85
C ILE A 601 5.70 0.62 -27.91
N ILE A 602 6.15 0.85 -29.15
CA ILE A 602 5.32 1.30 -30.28
C ILE A 602 4.94 0.11 -31.16
#